data_AF-A0A8H8CIL0-F1
#
_entry.id   AF-A0A8H8CIL0-F1
#
_cell.length_a   1.000
_cell.length_b   1.000
_cell.length_c   1.000
_cell.angle_alpha   90.00
_cell.angle_beta   90.00
_cell.angle_gamma   90.00
#
_symmetry.space_group_name_H-M   'P 1'
#
loop_
_entity.id
_entity.type
_entity.pdbx_description
1 polymer ?
#
loop_
_entity_poly.entity_id
_entity_poly.type
_entity_poly.pdbx_seq_one_letter_code
_entity_poly.pdbx_strand_id
1 'polypeptide(L)'
;MVLLKLDDERFRIPRILPDRCVMMALVHDLAEAQVGDIAPREGIPKAEKHRLESEAMHNIVHDMLHNSPAAQKINALWMEYEDGQSPEAKFVKDLDRFEMASQALEYEKNHGASLQPFFDSSIPKLQHPQVQEWGQGLLGERYNISNTSTTSR
;
A
#
# COMPACT_ATOMS: atom_id res chain seq x y z
N MET A 1 2.49 17.08 -7.30
CA MET A 1 2.89 16.05 -8.30
C MET A 1 4.39 15.85 -8.19
N VAL A 2 4.83 14.92 -7.33
CA VAL A 2 6.25 14.56 -7.22
C VAL A 2 6.57 13.68 -8.42
N LEU A 3 7.20 14.26 -9.43
CA LEU A 3 7.83 13.51 -10.52
C LEU A 3 9.05 12.81 -9.91
N LEU A 4 8.86 11.56 -9.48
CA LEU A 4 9.96 10.64 -9.23
C LEU A 4 10.68 10.44 -10.56
N LYS A 5 11.81 11.15 -10.74
CA LYS A 5 12.74 10.83 -11.81
C LYS A 5 13.35 9.48 -11.47
N LEU A 6 12.90 8.45 -12.17
CA LEU A 6 13.37 7.05 -12.02
C LEU A 6 14.87 6.87 -12.34
N ASP A 7 15.57 7.93 -12.78
CA ASP A 7 16.98 7.90 -13.20
C ASP A 7 17.96 8.54 -12.19
N ASP A 8 17.51 8.92 -10.98
CA ASP A 8 18.43 9.40 -9.95
C ASP A 8 19.15 8.23 -9.27
N GLU A 9 20.48 8.16 -9.40
CA GLU A 9 21.31 7.09 -8.82
C GLU A 9 21.15 6.94 -7.29
N ARG A 10 20.62 7.96 -6.59
CA ARG A 10 20.26 7.88 -5.16
C ARG A 10 19.02 7.03 -4.88
N PHE A 11 18.22 6.72 -5.90
CA PHE A 11 17.05 5.83 -5.83
C PHE A 11 17.36 4.42 -6.31
N ARG A 12 18.62 4.10 -6.64
CA ARG A 12 19.04 2.76 -7.00
C ARG A 12 19.07 1.90 -5.73
N ILE A 13 17.89 1.44 -5.30
CA ILE A 13 17.73 0.53 -4.16
C ILE A 13 18.52 -0.75 -4.53
N PRO A 14 19.70 -0.98 -3.94
CA PRO A 14 20.45 -2.18 -4.25
C PRO A 14 19.56 -3.34 -3.79
N ARG A 15 19.26 -4.29 -4.68
CA ARG A 15 18.54 -5.56 -4.39
C ARG A 15 17.01 -5.55 -4.50
N ILE A 16 16.37 -4.47 -4.94
CA ILE A 16 14.94 -4.44 -5.29
C ILE A 16 14.78 -4.17 -6.79
N LEU A 17 13.93 -4.95 -7.46
CA LEU A 17 13.62 -4.77 -8.89
C LEU A 17 12.40 -3.85 -9.08
N PRO A 18 12.56 -2.60 -9.59
CA PRO A 18 11.45 -1.64 -9.66
C PRO A 18 10.29 -2.09 -10.56
N ASP A 19 10.60 -2.74 -11.68
CA ASP A 19 9.61 -3.30 -12.60
C ASP A 19 8.73 -4.35 -11.90
N ARG A 20 9.34 -5.18 -11.05
CA ARG A 20 8.61 -6.18 -10.26
C ARG A 20 7.74 -5.53 -9.19
N CYS A 21 8.24 -4.52 -8.48
CA CYS A 21 7.43 -3.74 -7.53
C CYS A 21 6.23 -3.07 -8.18
N VAL A 22 6.41 -2.47 -9.37
CA VAL A 22 5.30 -1.87 -10.12
C VAL A 22 4.26 -2.92 -10.49
N MET A 23 4.69 -4.06 -11.03
CA MET A 23 3.75 -5.14 -11.36
C MET A 23 3.03 -5.69 -10.13
N MET A 24 3.71 -5.81 -8.99
CA MET A 24 3.10 -6.27 -7.75
C MET A 24 2.09 -5.27 -7.19
N ALA A 25 2.44 -3.97 -7.18
CA ALA A 25 1.54 -2.90 -6.75
C ALA A 25 0.26 -2.87 -7.60
N LEU A 26 0.35 -3.15 -8.91
CA LEU A 26 -0.82 -3.21 -9.79
C LEU A 26 -1.78 -4.37 -9.49
N VAL A 27 -1.32 -5.45 -8.84
CA VAL A 27 -2.12 -6.67 -8.67
C VAL A 27 -2.47 -6.99 -7.22
N HIS A 28 -1.85 -6.34 -6.24
CA HIS A 28 -1.98 -6.73 -4.83
C HIS A 28 -3.44 -6.69 -4.34
N ASP A 29 -4.19 -5.64 -4.69
CA ASP A 29 -5.62 -5.47 -4.36
C ASP A 29 -6.55 -5.92 -5.50
N LEU A 30 -6.06 -6.68 -6.49
CA LEU A 30 -6.89 -7.07 -7.63
C LEU A 30 -8.12 -7.90 -7.23
N ALA A 31 -8.02 -8.65 -6.13
CA ALA A 31 -9.13 -9.42 -5.57
C ALA A 31 -10.32 -8.54 -5.12
N GLU A 32 -10.04 -7.29 -4.70
CA GLU A 32 -11.05 -6.35 -4.22
C GLU A 32 -12.03 -5.92 -5.31
N ALA A 33 -11.67 -6.12 -6.59
CA ALA A 33 -12.58 -5.92 -7.71
C ALA A 33 -13.81 -6.85 -7.66
N GLN A 34 -13.70 -8.01 -6.99
CA GLN A 34 -14.82 -8.94 -6.77
C GLN A 34 -15.29 -8.97 -5.32
N VAL A 35 -14.36 -8.92 -4.36
CA VAL A 35 -14.68 -9.04 -2.93
C VAL A 35 -15.15 -7.72 -2.33
N GLY A 36 -14.76 -6.58 -2.93
CA GLY A 36 -14.80 -5.27 -2.30
C GLY A 36 -13.62 -5.04 -1.36
N ASP A 37 -13.35 -3.77 -1.05
CA ASP A 37 -12.36 -3.35 -0.05
C ASP A 37 -12.89 -3.65 1.36
N ILE A 38 -12.46 -4.79 1.93
CA ILE A 38 -12.81 -5.23 3.28
C ILE A 38 -11.95 -4.48 4.30
N ALA A 39 -12.54 -3.46 4.92
CA ALA A 39 -11.89 -2.65 5.95
C ALA A 39 -12.01 -3.29 7.35
N PRO A 40 -11.08 -2.98 8.29
CA PRO A 40 -11.12 -3.51 9.66
C PRO A 40 -12.45 -3.30 10.40
N ARG A 41 -13.19 -2.23 10.08
CA ARG A 41 -14.49 -1.90 10.68
C ARG A 41 -15.60 -2.91 10.38
N GLU A 42 -15.43 -3.74 9.36
CA GLU A 42 -16.42 -4.75 8.95
C GLU A 42 -16.33 -6.03 9.80
N GLY A 43 -15.28 -6.17 10.62
CA GLY A 43 -15.17 -7.25 11.59
C GLY A 43 -14.93 -8.64 10.97
N ILE A 44 -14.61 -8.71 9.67
CA ILE A 44 -14.28 -9.97 9.00
C ILE A 44 -12.93 -10.48 9.52
N PRO A 45 -12.85 -11.73 10.00
CA PRO A 45 -11.58 -12.32 10.43
C PRO A 45 -10.56 -12.35 9.30
N LYS A 46 -9.28 -12.13 9.61
CA LYS A 46 -8.19 -12.13 8.60
C LYS A 46 -8.16 -13.41 7.74
N ALA A 47 -8.41 -14.56 8.34
CA ALA A 47 -8.45 -15.84 7.63
C ALA A 47 -9.61 -15.91 6.63
N GLU A 48 -10.75 -15.31 6.95
CA GLU A 48 -11.90 -15.27 6.06
C GLU A 48 -11.70 -14.26 4.93
N LYS A 49 -11.14 -13.07 5.23
CA LYS A 49 -10.71 -12.10 4.19
C LYS A 49 -9.79 -12.78 3.18
N HIS A 50 -8.73 -13.45 3.65
CA HIS A 50 -7.80 -14.15 2.78
C HIS A 50 -8.47 -15.29 1.97
N ARG A 51 -9.44 -16.02 2.56
CA ARG A 51 -10.18 -17.05 1.83
C ARG A 51 -10.99 -16.44 0.68
N LEU A 52 -11.73 -15.36 0.94
CA LEU A 52 -12.54 -14.66 -0.05
C LEU A 52 -11.67 -14.10 -1.18
N GLU A 53 -10.54 -13.47 -0.83
CA GLU A 53 -9.60 -12.91 -1.81
C GLU A 53 -8.94 -13.99 -2.65
N SER A 54 -8.59 -15.13 -2.04
CA SER A 54 -8.05 -16.28 -2.76
C SER A 54 -9.07 -16.88 -3.73
N GLU A 55 -10.36 -16.91 -3.38
CA GLU A 55 -11.43 -17.36 -4.28
C GLU A 55 -11.65 -16.40 -5.45
N ALA A 56 -11.64 -15.10 -5.19
CA ALA A 56 -11.70 -14.08 -6.24
C ALA A 56 -10.49 -14.18 -7.19
N MET A 57 -9.28 -14.31 -6.66
CA MET A 57 -8.10 -14.51 -7.50
C MET A 57 -8.16 -15.80 -8.30
N HIS A 58 -8.69 -16.88 -7.73
CA HIS A 58 -8.94 -18.11 -8.49
C HIS A 58 -9.86 -17.87 -9.69
N ASN A 59 -11.00 -17.19 -9.48
CA ASN A 59 -11.93 -16.85 -10.56
C ASN A 59 -11.26 -15.95 -11.62
N ILE A 60 -10.56 -14.90 -11.22
CA ILE A 60 -9.85 -14.00 -12.13
C ILE A 60 -8.84 -14.77 -12.99
N VAL A 61 -8.05 -15.64 -12.37
CA VAL A 61 -6.96 -16.36 -13.04
C VAL A 61 -7.51 -17.46 -13.96
N HIS A 62 -8.46 -18.25 -13.50
CA HIS A 62 -8.92 -19.45 -14.20
C HIS A 62 -10.12 -19.20 -15.11
N ASP A 63 -11.12 -18.45 -14.65
CA ASP A 63 -12.37 -18.25 -15.39
C ASP A 63 -12.28 -17.05 -16.34
N MET A 64 -11.77 -15.91 -15.86
CA MET A 64 -11.72 -14.68 -16.68
C MET A 64 -10.52 -14.67 -17.62
N LEU A 65 -9.33 -15.00 -17.12
CA LEU A 65 -8.08 -14.96 -17.87
C LEU A 65 -7.68 -16.33 -18.44
N HIS A 66 -8.55 -17.33 -18.30
CA HIS A 66 -8.44 -18.65 -18.93
C HIS A 66 -7.10 -19.35 -18.65
N ASN A 67 -6.53 -19.15 -17.45
CA ASN A 67 -5.25 -19.70 -17.02
C ASN A 67 -4.09 -19.43 -18.00
N SER A 68 -4.13 -18.29 -18.69
CA SER A 68 -3.06 -17.88 -19.61
C SER A 68 -1.72 -17.67 -18.88
N PRO A 69 -0.58 -17.62 -19.58
CA PRO A 69 0.71 -17.32 -18.95
C PRO A 69 0.73 -15.99 -18.19
N ALA A 70 -0.01 -14.99 -18.68
CA ALA A 70 -0.19 -13.72 -17.99
C ALA A 70 -0.99 -13.88 -16.68
N ALA A 71 -2.06 -14.69 -16.69
CA ALA A 71 -2.84 -15.00 -15.50
C ALA A 71 -2.00 -15.69 -14.42
N GLN A 72 -1.15 -16.64 -14.82
CA GLN A 72 -0.23 -17.32 -13.91
C GLN A 72 0.78 -16.35 -13.29
N LYS A 73 1.28 -15.40 -14.07
CA LYS A 73 2.18 -14.35 -13.57
C LYS A 73 1.49 -13.43 -12.57
N ILE A 74 0.24 -13.03 -12.83
CA ILE A 74 -0.58 -12.24 -11.90
C ILE A 74 -0.76 -13.01 -10.58
N ASN A 75 -1.17 -14.28 -10.66
CA ASN A 75 -1.36 -15.11 -9.48
C ASN A 75 -0.07 -15.25 -8.66
N ALA A 76 1.07 -15.48 -9.32
CA ALA A 76 2.36 -15.59 -8.66
C ALA A 76 2.77 -14.31 -7.92
N LEU A 77 2.55 -13.14 -8.55
CA LEU A 77 2.83 -11.85 -7.92
C LEU A 77 1.90 -11.57 -6.73
N TRP A 78 0.61 -11.89 -6.85
CA TRP A 78 -0.36 -11.74 -5.77
C TRP A 78 0.01 -12.64 -4.57
N MET A 79 0.33 -13.92 -4.80
CA MET A 79 0.79 -14.82 -3.74
C MET A 79 2.09 -14.35 -3.09
N GLU A 80 3.05 -13.83 -3.88
CA GLU A 80 4.29 -13.27 -3.34
C GLU A 80 4.04 -12.06 -2.44
N TYR A 81 3.10 -11.18 -2.84
CA TYR A 81 2.67 -10.07 -2.00
C TYR A 81 2.05 -10.57 -0.70
N GLU A 82 1.13 -11.55 -0.74
CA GLU A 82 0.46 -12.07 0.44
C GLU A 82 1.42 -12.75 1.43
N ASP A 83 2.38 -13.53 0.93
CA ASP A 83 3.43 -14.16 1.74
C ASP A 83 4.35 -13.12 2.43
N GLY A 84 4.62 -12.02 1.73
CA GLY A 84 5.29 -10.85 2.31
C GLY A 84 6.75 -11.09 2.71
N GLN A 85 7.41 -12.11 2.16
CA GLN A 85 8.78 -12.48 2.52
C GLN A 85 9.85 -11.85 1.63
N SER A 86 9.53 -11.62 0.35
CA SER A 86 10.49 -11.05 -0.62
C SER A 86 10.79 -9.58 -0.33
N PRO A 87 11.99 -9.08 -0.71
CA PRO A 87 12.31 -7.65 -0.58
C PRO A 87 11.29 -6.76 -1.30
N GLU A 88 10.85 -7.16 -2.50
CA GLU A 88 9.84 -6.47 -3.29
C GLU A 88 8.49 -6.44 -2.57
N ALA A 89 8.02 -7.57 -2.02
CA ALA A 89 6.74 -7.63 -1.31
C ALA A 89 6.74 -6.79 -0.03
N LYS A 90 7.84 -6.82 0.72
CA LYS A 90 8.01 -5.96 1.91
C LYS A 90 7.99 -4.49 1.55
N PHE A 91 8.70 -4.12 0.48
CA PHE A 91 8.73 -2.74 0.01
C PHE A 91 7.36 -2.27 -0.47
N VAL A 92 6.64 -3.08 -1.27
CA VAL A 92 5.29 -2.73 -1.75
C VAL A 92 4.29 -2.62 -0.59
N LYS A 93 4.35 -3.49 0.43
CA LYS A 93 3.53 -3.35 1.65
C LYS A 93 3.82 -2.07 2.44
N ASP A 94 5.07 -1.61 2.43
CA ASP A 94 5.42 -0.34 3.06
C ASP A 94 4.93 0.85 2.24
N LEU A 95 4.96 0.75 0.91
CA LEU A 95 4.37 1.77 0.03
C LEU A 95 2.86 1.88 0.21
N ASP A 96 2.14 0.76 0.28
CA ASP A 96 0.70 0.69 0.55
C ASP A 96 0.33 1.42 1.87
N ARG A 97 1.03 1.10 2.96
CA ARG A 97 0.85 1.79 4.25
C ARG A 97 1.17 3.28 4.20
N PHE A 98 2.26 3.64 3.50
CA PHE A 98 2.67 5.03 3.38
C PHE A 98 1.65 5.84 2.56
N GLU A 99 1.13 5.26 1.48
CA GLU A 99 0.07 5.86 0.66
C GLU A 99 -1.17 6.14 1.51
N MET A 100 -1.64 5.16 2.29
CA MET A 100 -2.78 5.32 3.17
C MET A 100 -2.60 6.49 4.16
N ALA A 101 -1.41 6.62 4.77
CA ALA A 101 -1.09 7.72 5.68
C ALA A 101 -1.02 9.08 4.95
N SER A 102 -0.44 9.09 3.75
CA SER A 102 -0.33 10.28 2.91
C SER A 102 -1.71 10.79 2.50
N GLN A 103 -2.59 9.87 2.10
CA GLN A 103 -3.97 10.19 1.74
C GLN A 103 -4.76 10.69 2.95
N ALA A 104 -4.57 10.09 4.13
CA ALA A 104 -5.16 10.59 5.38
C ALA A 104 -4.74 12.04 5.66
N LEU A 105 -3.45 12.38 5.53
CA LEU A 105 -2.97 13.75 5.72
C LEU A 105 -3.66 14.73 4.76
N GLU A 106 -3.80 14.36 3.48
CA GLU A 106 -4.48 15.20 2.49
C GLU A 106 -5.95 15.43 2.87
N TYR A 107 -6.65 14.41 3.35
CA TYR A 107 -8.01 14.56 3.86
C TYR A 107 -8.08 15.45 5.11
N GLU A 108 -7.13 15.34 6.04
CA GLU A 108 -7.09 16.24 7.22
C GLU A 108 -6.93 17.71 6.79
N LYS A 109 -6.06 18.00 5.80
CA LYS A 109 -5.88 19.37 5.26
C LYS A 109 -7.15 19.94 4.65
N ASN A 110 -7.85 19.12 3.86
CA ASN A 110 -8.97 19.59 3.05
C ASN A 110 -10.32 19.59 3.79
N HIS A 111 -10.46 18.80 4.85
CA HIS A 111 -11.75 18.60 5.53
C HIS A 111 -11.72 18.85 7.04
N GLY A 112 -10.55 19.09 7.65
CA GLY A 112 -10.44 19.44 9.07
C GLY A 112 -10.86 18.33 10.05
N ALA A 113 -10.90 17.08 9.58
CA ALA A 113 -11.13 15.90 10.41
C ALA A 113 -9.79 15.39 10.98
N SER A 114 -9.82 14.76 12.15
CA SER A 114 -8.67 13.99 12.65
C SER A 114 -8.78 12.55 12.17
N LEU A 115 -7.76 12.06 11.49
CA LEU A 115 -7.65 10.72 10.92
C LEU A 115 -6.54 9.93 11.60
N GLN A 116 -6.29 10.20 12.89
CA GLN A 116 -5.25 9.56 13.70
C GLN A 116 -5.16 8.02 13.55
N PRO A 117 -6.28 7.26 13.52
CA PRO A 117 -6.21 5.80 13.38
C PRO A 117 -5.47 5.32 12.11
N PHE A 118 -5.48 6.11 11.03
CA PHE A 118 -4.77 5.78 9.78
C PHE A 118 -3.25 5.93 9.94
N PHE A 119 -2.78 6.85 10.78
CA PHE A 119 -1.34 7.00 11.08
C PHE A 119 -0.85 5.94 12.05
N ASP A 120 -1.64 5.63 13.08
CA ASP A 120 -1.28 4.63 14.10
C ASP A 120 -1.16 3.22 13.50
N SER A 121 -1.98 2.92 12.48
CA SER A 121 -2.01 1.62 11.82
C SER A 121 -1.03 1.48 10.65
N SER A 122 -0.37 2.56 10.21
CA SER A 122 0.54 2.61 9.05
C SER A 122 2.01 2.85 9.44
N ILE A 123 2.37 4.08 9.81
CA ILE A 123 3.75 4.56 9.95
C ILE A 123 4.60 3.69 10.91
N PRO A 124 4.10 3.24 12.07
CA PRO A 124 4.87 2.38 12.98
C PRO A 124 5.22 1.01 12.40
N LYS A 125 4.54 0.57 11.33
CA LYS A 125 4.74 -0.76 10.70
C LYS A 125 5.68 -0.73 9.50
N LEU A 126 6.15 0.44 9.09
CA LEU A 126 7.11 0.59 7.98
C LEU A 126 8.44 -0.09 8.36
N GLN A 127 9.03 -0.85 7.44
CA GLN A 127 10.24 -1.63 7.66
C GLN A 127 11.42 -1.13 6.82
N HIS A 128 11.18 -0.70 5.58
CA HIS A 128 12.21 -0.25 4.67
C HIS A 128 12.75 1.12 5.11
N PRO A 129 14.09 1.28 5.29
CA PRO A 129 14.67 2.50 5.86
C PRO A 129 14.27 3.79 5.15
N GLN A 130 14.24 3.77 3.81
CA GLN A 130 13.86 4.93 3.01
C GLN A 130 12.37 5.29 3.16
N VAL A 131 11.49 4.29 3.31
CA VAL A 131 10.06 4.54 3.48
C VAL A 131 9.77 5.02 4.91
N GLN A 132 10.54 4.55 5.90
CA GLN A 132 10.51 5.09 7.25
C GLN A 132 10.90 6.57 7.28
N GLU A 133 11.95 6.98 6.55
CA GLU A 133 12.34 8.39 6.41
C GLU A 133 11.19 9.23 5.83
N TRP A 134 10.54 8.74 4.77
CA TRP A 134 9.36 9.41 4.20
C TRP A 134 8.22 9.51 5.22
N GLY A 135 7.96 8.45 5.97
CA GLY A 135 6.95 8.44 7.04
C GLY A 135 7.23 9.47 8.13
N GLN A 136 8.50 9.65 8.54
CA GLN A 136 8.87 10.72 9.49
C GLN A 136 8.68 12.11 8.88
N GLY A 137 9.03 12.30 7.61
CA GLY A 137 8.76 13.54 6.88
C GLY A 137 7.28 13.90 6.86
N LEU A 138 6.42 12.91 6.57
CA LEU A 138 4.97 13.06 6.56
C LEU A 138 4.40 13.47 7.94
N LEU A 139 4.89 12.85 9.02
CA LEU A 139 4.49 13.23 10.39
C LEU A 139 4.94 14.65 10.75
N GLY A 140 6.13 15.05 10.31
CA GLY A 140 6.62 16.42 10.48
C GLY A 140 5.74 17.45 9.78
N GLU A 141 5.32 17.17 8.54
CA GLU A 141 4.39 18.01 7.79
C GLU A 141 3.03 18.13 8.50
N ARG A 142 2.48 17.00 8.93
CA ARG A 142 1.22 16.93 9.69
C ARG A 142 1.25 17.79 10.95
N TYR A 143 2.33 17.69 11.73
CA TYR A 143 2.52 18.47 12.96
C TYR A 143 2.51 19.99 12.69
N ASN A 144 3.15 20.44 11.61
CA ASN A 144 3.21 21.86 11.25
C ASN A 144 1.84 22.42 10.89
N ILE A 145 0.98 21.63 10.24
CA ILE A 145 -0.38 22.03 9.89
C ILE A 145 -1.22 22.23 11.16
N SER A 146 -1.19 21.27 12.09
CA SER A 146 -1.95 21.38 13.35
C SER A 146 -1.59 22.62 14.18
N ASN A 147 -0.31 23.02 14.17
CA ASN A 147 0.16 24.20 14.90
C ASN A 147 -0.23 25.52 14.22
N THR A 148 -0.22 25.55 12.88
CA THR A 148 -0.65 26.74 12.11
C THR A 148 -2.14 27.03 12.30
N SER A 149 -2.96 25.98 12.33
CA SER A 149 -4.40 26.09 12.63
C SER A 149 -4.70 26.55 14.06
N THR A 150 -3.83 26.25 15.02
CA THR A 150 -4.00 26.62 16.44
C THR A 150 -3.56 28.07 16.72
N THR A 151 -2.59 28.60 15.98
CA THR A 151 -2.07 29.97 16.17
C THR A 151 -2.96 31.05 15.53
N SER A 152 -3.91 30.63 14.70
CA SER A 152 -4.79 31.51 13.91
C SER A 152 -6.20 31.71 14.53
N ARG A 153 -6.39 31.34 15.80
CA ARG A 153 -7.62 31.56 16.59
C ARG A 153 -7.30 32.33 17.87
#